data_AF-A0A4Y4E3I3-F1
#
_entry.id   AF-A0A4Y4E3I3-F1
#
_cell.length_a   1.000
_cell.length_b   1.000
_cell.length_c   1.000
_cell.angle_alpha   90.00
_cell.angle_beta   90.00
_cell.angle_gamma   90.00
#
_symmetry.space_group_name_H-M   'P 1'
#
loop_
_entity.id
_entity.type
_entity.pdbx_description
1 polymer ?
#
loop_
_entity_poly.entity_id
_entity_poly.type
_entity_poly.pdbx_seq_one_letter_code
_entity_poly.pdbx_strand_id
1 'polypeptide(L)'
;MVALAVASVLLAGCGGEPAAPTTETVDADVSADKGAPPTPDVPLVWPLTGIEAEEVADRPALAVKIENAPQARPQTGLEQADVVWEEVVEGGITRFVAVYHSQVPESVGPVRSVRPMDPAIVGPLHGILAYTGGQQPFIDAVRAAGVQSVVMDEGDDGFTTTRARRAPHNVYGSPEELWAQADDDRTAPPPAQLVFAREPGTGTATVAGSAANRIDVRLTFASSAVWEWNADEGRYVRSEGDAPAVSSDEVRLSATNVVLLSAPMEDTAFKDPAGVPVPETKLVGTGEGVVASGGKQVPVTWSKETVESPVVLTGADGKPVELEPGASWIELVPTGSGSWEIG
;
A
#
# COMPACT_ATOMS: atom_id res chain seq x y z
N MET A 1 18.89 -9.88 97.48
CA MET A 1 19.30 -8.95 98.55
C MET A 1 20.45 -8.12 98.02
N VAL A 2 20.23 -6.80 97.95
CA VAL A 2 21.18 -5.67 98.06
C VAL A 2 22.27 -5.51 96.99
N ALA A 3 22.14 -4.38 96.27
CA ALA A 3 23.09 -3.70 95.42
C ALA A 3 24.25 -3.05 96.22
N LEU A 4 25.38 -2.76 95.57
CA LEU A 4 26.08 -1.48 95.81
C LEU A 4 27.03 -1.12 94.66
N ALA A 5 26.92 0.13 94.25
CA ALA A 5 27.70 0.81 93.22
C ALA A 5 29.11 1.19 93.71
N VAL A 6 30.06 1.30 92.79
CA VAL A 6 31.34 1.99 93.01
C VAL A 6 31.60 2.93 91.83
N ALA A 7 31.66 4.22 92.15
CA ALA A 7 32.06 5.30 91.25
C ALA A 7 33.58 5.32 91.07
N SER A 8 34.06 5.71 89.89
CA SER A 8 35.48 6.03 89.66
C SER A 8 35.61 7.23 88.73
N VAL A 9 36.51 8.13 89.13
CA VAL A 9 36.66 9.53 88.77
C VAL A 9 37.33 9.71 87.39
N LEU A 10 36.83 10.65 86.60
CA LEU A 10 37.44 11.13 85.34
C LEU A 10 38.43 12.27 85.64
N LEU A 11 39.66 12.15 85.14
CA LEU A 11 40.64 13.24 85.03
C LEU A 11 40.72 13.65 83.57
N ALA A 12 40.35 14.91 83.29
CA ALA A 12 40.42 15.53 81.98
C ALA A 12 41.85 16.02 81.67
N GLY A 13 42.41 15.58 80.55
CA GLY A 13 43.58 16.17 79.92
C GLY A 13 43.21 16.63 78.52
N CYS A 14 42.96 17.93 78.34
CA CYS A 14 42.71 18.55 77.04
C CYS A 14 44.04 18.87 76.34
N GLY A 15 44.43 18.03 75.38
CA GLY A 15 45.35 18.41 74.30
C GLY A 15 44.52 18.76 73.06
N GLY A 16 44.62 19.99 72.57
CA GLY A 16 43.87 20.46 71.41
C GLY A 16 44.43 19.90 70.09
N GLU A 17 43.54 19.24 69.34
CA GLU A 17 43.75 18.72 67.99
C GLU A 17 43.93 19.87 66.97
N PRO A 18 44.85 19.81 65.99
CA PRO A 18 44.95 20.80 64.92
C PRO A 18 43.71 20.75 64.02
N ALA A 19 43.10 21.90 63.75
CA ALA A 19 41.96 22.00 62.83
C ALA A 19 42.36 21.54 61.42
N ALA A 20 41.59 20.58 60.87
CA ALA A 20 41.71 20.16 59.49
C ALA A 20 41.37 21.32 58.53
N PRO A 21 42.04 21.44 57.37
CA PRO A 21 41.71 22.45 56.39
C PRO A 21 40.29 22.22 55.85
N THR A 22 39.50 23.28 55.75
CA THR A 22 38.19 23.29 55.11
C THR A 22 38.37 23.07 53.61
N THR A 23 37.89 21.94 53.09
CA THR A 23 37.74 21.70 51.66
C THR A 23 36.41 22.34 51.22
N GLU A 24 36.47 23.38 50.39
CA GLU A 24 35.28 23.88 49.70
C GLU A 24 35.05 23.04 48.45
N THR A 25 33.96 22.29 48.41
CA THR A 25 33.46 21.66 47.19
C THR A 25 32.83 22.74 46.34
N VAL A 26 33.51 23.13 45.26
CA VAL A 26 32.90 23.98 44.22
C VAL A 26 32.10 23.05 43.31
N ASP A 27 30.78 23.18 43.32
CA ASP A 27 29.93 22.48 42.36
C ASP A 27 30.30 22.96 40.95
N ALA A 28 30.60 22.01 40.06
CA ALA A 28 30.89 22.32 38.68
C ALA A 28 29.60 22.77 37.97
N ASP A 29 29.48 24.06 37.69
CA ASP A 29 28.43 24.60 36.83
C ASP A 29 28.74 24.25 35.37
N VAL A 30 28.43 23.01 35.00
CA VAL A 30 28.43 22.55 33.60
C VAL A 30 27.03 22.75 33.06
N SER A 31 26.65 24.00 32.80
CA SER A 31 25.58 24.30 31.86
C SER A 31 26.09 24.01 30.45
N ALA A 32 26.08 22.73 30.07
CA ALA A 32 26.22 22.35 28.68
C ALA A 32 24.96 22.81 27.95
N ASP A 33 25.10 23.85 27.13
CA ASP A 33 24.06 24.29 26.21
C ASP A 33 23.83 23.16 25.20
N LYS A 34 22.95 22.22 25.56
CA LYS A 34 22.43 21.20 24.65
C LYS A 34 21.53 21.95 23.68
N GLY A 35 22.12 22.46 22.61
CA GLY A 35 21.36 22.92 21.45
C GLY A 35 20.29 21.89 21.10
N ALA A 36 19.15 22.38 20.61
CA ALA A 36 18.07 21.50 20.19
C ALA A 36 18.62 20.37 19.30
N PRO A 37 18.16 19.11 19.47
CA PRO A 37 18.53 18.04 18.56
C PRO A 37 18.33 18.54 17.13
N PRO A 38 19.28 18.28 16.20
CA PRO A 38 19.04 18.62 14.80
C PRO A 38 17.71 18.00 14.40
N THR A 39 16.82 18.81 13.79
CA THR A 39 15.57 18.31 13.23
C THR A 39 15.93 17.14 12.32
N PRO A 40 15.38 15.93 12.54
CA PRO A 40 15.65 14.81 11.66
C PRO A 40 15.29 15.22 10.24
N ASP A 41 16.25 15.08 9.32
CA ASP A 41 15.99 15.19 7.89
C ASP A 41 15.12 13.99 7.54
N VAL A 42 13.81 14.19 7.48
CA VAL A 42 12.88 13.14 7.03
C VAL A 42 12.94 13.20 5.51
N PRO A 43 13.50 12.18 4.84
CA PRO A 43 13.61 12.20 3.39
C PRO A 43 12.22 12.36 2.79
N LEU A 44 12.12 13.22 1.79
CA LEU A 44 10.92 13.36 0.99
C LEU A 44 10.74 12.06 0.20
N VAL A 45 9.54 11.50 0.22
CA VAL A 45 9.23 10.23 -0.47
C VAL A 45 7.96 10.37 -1.29
N TRP A 46 7.87 9.59 -2.36
CA TRP A 46 6.62 9.40 -3.10
C TRP A 46 5.57 8.73 -2.19
N PRO A 47 4.38 9.33 -1.98
CA PRO A 47 3.41 8.83 -0.99
C PRO A 47 2.91 7.40 -1.23
N LEU A 48 2.87 6.97 -2.50
CA LEU A 48 2.32 5.67 -2.89
C LEU A 48 3.35 4.57 -3.04
N THR A 49 4.65 4.89 -2.96
CA THR A 49 5.74 3.90 -3.10
C THR A 49 6.75 3.95 -1.97
N GLY A 50 6.84 5.04 -1.20
CA GLY A 50 7.88 5.23 -0.19
C GLY A 50 9.29 5.41 -0.76
N ILE A 51 9.45 5.48 -2.09
CA ILE A 51 10.74 5.74 -2.73
C ILE A 51 11.13 7.20 -2.46
N GLU A 52 12.38 7.42 -2.04
CA GLU A 52 12.96 8.75 -1.85
C GLU A 52 12.88 9.57 -3.14
N ALA A 53 12.49 10.84 -2.98
CA ALA A 53 12.25 11.78 -4.07
C ALA A 53 12.91 13.12 -3.76
N GLU A 54 13.48 13.76 -4.78
CA GLU A 54 13.95 15.15 -4.66
C GLU A 54 12.77 16.13 -4.61
N GLU A 55 11.68 15.80 -5.31
CA GLU A 55 10.44 16.57 -5.39
C GLU A 55 9.27 15.59 -5.56
N VAL A 56 8.11 15.96 -5.00
CA VAL A 56 6.85 15.22 -5.17
C VAL A 56 5.88 16.12 -5.91
N ALA A 57 5.27 15.60 -6.96
CA ALA A 57 4.36 16.38 -7.79
C ALA A 57 3.10 16.83 -7.03
N ASP A 58 2.81 18.13 -7.07
CA ASP A 58 1.60 18.76 -6.50
C ASP A 58 0.37 18.46 -7.37
N ARG A 59 -0.06 17.20 -7.35
CA ARG A 59 -1.18 16.68 -8.13
C ARG A 59 -1.78 15.44 -7.45
N PRO A 60 -3.05 15.10 -7.70
CA PRO A 60 -3.69 13.97 -7.06
C PRO A 60 -3.20 12.64 -7.66
N ALA A 61 -3.47 11.54 -6.96
CA ALA A 61 -3.36 10.23 -7.59
C ALA A 61 -4.37 10.08 -8.73
N LEU A 62 -3.95 9.42 -9.81
CA LEU A 62 -4.84 8.94 -10.87
C LEU A 62 -4.95 7.43 -10.77
N ALA A 63 -6.13 6.94 -10.46
CA ALA A 63 -6.49 5.54 -10.59
C ALA A 63 -7.14 5.30 -11.95
N VAL A 64 -6.80 4.20 -12.63
CA VAL A 64 -7.39 3.83 -13.92
C VAL A 64 -7.87 2.39 -13.85
N LYS A 65 -9.10 2.15 -14.29
CA LYS A 65 -9.67 0.81 -14.34
C LYS A 65 -9.19 0.07 -15.59
N ILE A 66 -8.36 -0.95 -15.42
CA ILE A 66 -7.71 -1.69 -16.52
C ILE A 66 -8.30 -3.09 -16.67
N GLU A 67 -8.55 -3.51 -17.91
CA GLU A 67 -9.04 -4.84 -18.23
C GLU A 67 -7.97 -5.93 -18.02
N ASN A 68 -8.36 -7.07 -17.45
CA ASN A 68 -7.49 -8.25 -17.39
C ASN A 68 -8.07 -9.51 -18.06
N ALA A 69 -9.05 -9.37 -18.95
CA ALA A 69 -9.50 -10.47 -19.79
C ALA A 69 -8.35 -10.93 -20.73
N PRO A 70 -8.28 -12.22 -21.11
CA PRO A 70 -7.23 -12.71 -22.01
C PRO A 70 -7.11 -11.95 -23.34
N GLN A 71 -8.24 -11.47 -23.88
CA GLN A 71 -8.31 -10.69 -25.13
C GLN A 71 -7.75 -9.26 -24.98
N ALA A 72 -7.56 -8.79 -23.75
CA ALA A 72 -7.03 -7.48 -23.41
C ALA A 72 -5.56 -7.52 -22.98
N ARG A 73 -4.92 -8.69 -23.00
CA ARG A 73 -3.49 -8.83 -22.69
C ARG A 73 -2.66 -8.78 -23.99
N PRO A 74 -1.45 -8.20 -23.98
CA PRO A 74 -0.82 -7.48 -22.86
C PRO A 74 -1.47 -6.10 -22.58
N GLN A 75 -1.35 -5.58 -21.36
CA GLN A 75 -1.78 -4.22 -21.01
C GLN A 75 -0.70 -3.18 -21.33
N THR A 76 -1.07 -1.91 -21.38
CA THR A 76 -0.14 -0.78 -21.57
C THR A 76 -0.06 0.05 -20.28
N GLY A 77 1.16 0.41 -19.87
CA GLY A 77 1.43 1.32 -18.77
C GLY A 77 1.29 0.73 -17.36
N LEU A 78 1.07 -0.58 -17.20
CA LEU A 78 0.96 -1.18 -15.86
C LEU A 78 2.29 -1.26 -15.11
N GLU A 79 3.40 -1.37 -15.82
CA GLU A 79 4.76 -1.41 -15.27
C GLU A 79 5.21 -0.10 -14.61
N GLN A 80 4.45 0.97 -14.81
CA GLN A 80 4.71 2.31 -14.26
C GLN A 80 3.72 2.67 -13.13
N ALA A 81 2.82 1.78 -12.75
CA ALA A 81 1.88 2.02 -11.66
C ALA A 81 2.60 1.92 -10.31
N ASP A 82 2.24 2.82 -9.39
CA ASP A 82 2.75 2.82 -8.02
C ASP A 82 2.10 1.69 -7.22
N VAL A 83 0.78 1.55 -7.40
CA VAL A 83 -0.05 0.56 -6.71
C VAL A 83 -1.02 -0.06 -7.71
N VAL A 84 -1.11 -1.39 -7.75
CA VAL A 84 -2.07 -2.10 -8.59
C VAL A 84 -2.92 -3.02 -7.73
N TRP A 85 -4.24 -2.86 -7.79
CA TRP A 85 -5.20 -3.75 -7.14
C TRP A 85 -5.79 -4.70 -8.16
N GLU A 86 -5.72 -6.01 -7.96
CA GLU A 86 -6.43 -7.02 -8.77
C GLU A 86 -7.70 -7.47 -8.05
N GLU A 87 -8.83 -7.36 -8.74
CA GLU A 87 -10.14 -7.74 -8.22
C GLU A 87 -10.90 -8.64 -9.19
N VAL A 88 -11.76 -9.50 -8.63
CA VAL A 88 -12.66 -10.36 -9.41
C VAL A 88 -13.87 -9.55 -9.87
N VAL A 89 -14.22 -9.70 -11.15
CA VAL A 89 -15.42 -9.11 -11.75
C VAL A 89 -16.31 -10.21 -12.34
N GLU A 90 -17.25 -9.86 -13.23
CA GLU A 90 -18.24 -10.81 -13.74
C GLU A 90 -17.61 -12.00 -14.47
N GLY A 91 -18.19 -13.18 -14.28
CA GLY A 91 -17.76 -14.40 -14.96
C GLY A 91 -16.44 -14.96 -14.45
N GLY A 92 -15.92 -14.42 -13.35
CA GLY A 92 -14.70 -14.89 -12.68
C GLY A 92 -13.40 -14.39 -13.30
N ILE A 93 -13.44 -13.55 -14.34
CA ILE A 93 -12.25 -12.82 -14.79
C ILE A 93 -11.91 -11.72 -13.80
N THR A 94 -10.75 -11.10 -13.94
CA THR A 94 -10.30 -9.99 -13.09
C THR A 94 -10.15 -8.68 -13.86
N ARG A 95 -10.03 -7.60 -13.10
CA ARG A 95 -9.61 -6.28 -13.57
C ARG A 95 -8.63 -5.68 -12.59
N PHE A 96 -7.87 -4.71 -13.06
CA PHE A 96 -6.98 -3.94 -12.23
C PHE A 96 -7.54 -2.55 -11.94
N VAL A 97 -7.23 -2.03 -10.76
CA VAL A 97 -7.19 -0.60 -10.49
C VAL A 97 -5.72 -0.22 -10.37
N ALA A 98 -5.19 0.41 -11.42
CA ALA A 98 -3.80 0.86 -11.45
C ALA A 98 -3.73 2.33 -11.02
N VAL A 99 -2.95 2.62 -9.98
CA VAL A 99 -2.81 3.93 -9.37
C VAL A 99 -1.46 4.51 -9.69
N TYR A 100 -1.46 5.74 -10.21
CA TYR A 100 -0.28 6.47 -10.64
C TYR A 100 -0.15 7.78 -9.86
N HIS A 101 1.07 8.10 -9.46
CA HIS A 101 1.47 9.41 -8.92
C HIS A 101 2.96 9.70 -9.14
N SER A 102 3.85 8.72 -8.91
CA SER A 102 5.30 8.92 -9.09
C SER A 102 5.75 8.91 -10.55
N GLN A 103 4.99 8.23 -11.41
CA GLN A 103 5.27 8.10 -12.83
C GLN A 103 4.06 8.53 -13.67
N VAL A 104 4.31 8.87 -14.92
CA VAL A 104 3.31 9.31 -15.90
C VAL A 104 3.49 8.49 -17.19
N PRO A 105 2.67 7.46 -17.39
CA PRO A 105 2.66 6.73 -18.65
C PRO A 105 2.17 7.61 -19.80
N GLU A 106 2.68 7.38 -21.01
CA GLU A 106 2.12 8.01 -22.22
C GLU A 106 0.69 7.52 -22.50
N SER A 107 0.43 6.23 -22.24
CA SER A 107 -0.88 5.64 -22.40
C SER A 107 -1.13 4.52 -21.39
N VAL A 108 -2.41 4.29 -21.06
CA VAL A 108 -2.84 3.23 -20.15
C VAL A 108 -4.05 2.49 -20.69
N GLY A 109 -4.07 1.17 -20.60
CA GLY A 109 -5.25 0.40 -21.01
C GLY A 109 -5.03 -1.10 -21.23
N PRO A 110 -6.06 -1.81 -21.71
CA PRO A 110 -7.37 -1.26 -22.07
C PRO A 110 -8.19 -0.78 -20.86
N VAL A 111 -8.77 0.41 -20.93
CA VAL A 111 -9.62 0.97 -19.88
C VAL A 111 -10.98 0.27 -19.87
N ARG A 112 -11.54 0.01 -18.68
CA ARG A 112 -12.83 -0.69 -18.51
C ARG A 112 -13.71 -0.14 -17.40
N SER A 113 -14.85 -0.79 -17.22
CA SER A 113 -15.93 -0.30 -16.40
C SER A 113 -15.69 -0.46 -14.89
N VAL A 114 -16.19 0.51 -14.14
CA VAL A 114 -16.19 0.56 -12.67
C VAL A 114 -17.10 -0.51 -12.04
N ARG A 115 -16.78 -0.95 -10.83
CA ARG A 115 -17.40 -2.04 -10.07
C ARG A 115 -17.65 -1.63 -8.61
N PRO A 116 -18.54 -2.34 -7.88
CA PRO A 116 -19.01 -1.90 -6.57
C PRO A 116 -17.95 -1.79 -5.47
N MET A 117 -16.83 -2.50 -5.60
CA MET A 117 -15.70 -2.46 -4.66
C MET A 117 -14.69 -1.33 -4.97
N ASP A 118 -14.72 -0.76 -6.18
CA ASP A 118 -13.79 0.32 -6.58
C ASP A 118 -13.79 1.50 -5.61
N PRO A 119 -14.94 2.02 -5.12
CA PRO A 119 -14.95 3.12 -4.14
C PRO A 119 -14.10 2.82 -2.90
N ALA A 120 -14.10 1.57 -2.41
CA ALA A 120 -13.31 1.18 -1.25
C ALA A 120 -11.81 1.05 -1.57
N ILE A 121 -11.44 0.85 -2.82
CA ILE A 121 -10.04 0.86 -3.28
C ILE A 121 -9.53 2.30 -3.39
N VAL A 122 -10.28 3.18 -4.06
CA VAL A 122 -9.81 4.53 -4.41
C VAL A 122 -10.17 5.62 -3.41
N GLY A 123 -11.17 5.40 -2.55
CA GLY A 123 -11.63 6.36 -1.54
C GLY A 123 -10.51 7.00 -0.72
N PRO A 124 -9.52 6.24 -0.20
CA PRO A 124 -8.43 6.81 0.60
C PRO A 124 -7.53 7.81 -0.14
N LEU A 125 -7.55 7.81 -1.48
CA LEU A 125 -6.71 8.68 -2.28
C LEU A 125 -7.30 10.08 -2.44
N HIS A 126 -8.63 10.22 -2.34
CA HIS A 126 -9.37 11.43 -2.73
C HIS A 126 -9.00 11.96 -4.13
N GLY A 127 -8.49 11.10 -5.01
CA GLY A 127 -7.95 11.45 -6.32
C GLY A 127 -8.97 11.34 -7.44
N ILE A 128 -8.48 10.92 -8.61
CA ILE A 128 -9.27 10.67 -9.81
C ILE A 128 -9.38 9.16 -10.04
N LEU A 129 -10.55 8.68 -10.46
CA LEU A 129 -10.73 7.34 -11.02
C LEU A 129 -11.26 7.45 -12.46
N ALA A 130 -10.45 7.00 -13.42
CA ALA A 130 -10.78 6.98 -14.85
C ALA A 130 -11.25 5.59 -15.31
N TYR A 131 -12.38 5.54 -16.01
CA TYR A 131 -13.01 4.30 -16.48
C TYR A 131 -13.91 4.55 -17.68
N THR A 132 -14.29 3.48 -18.40
CA THR A 132 -15.15 3.67 -19.60
C THR A 132 -16.60 3.96 -19.24
N GLY A 133 -17.11 3.36 -18.17
CA GLY A 133 -18.50 3.47 -17.75
C GLY A 133 -18.81 2.50 -16.62
N GLY A 134 -20.08 2.29 -16.30
CA GLY A 134 -20.50 1.39 -15.24
C GLY A 134 -22.00 1.47 -15.00
N GLN A 135 -22.49 0.66 -14.08
CA GLN A 135 -23.88 0.84 -13.63
C GLN A 135 -23.94 2.09 -12.75
N GLN A 136 -24.98 2.90 -12.93
CA GLN A 136 -25.11 4.19 -12.25
C GLN A 136 -24.85 4.14 -10.73
N PRO A 137 -25.37 3.15 -9.97
CA PRO A 137 -25.11 3.08 -8.53
C PRO A 137 -23.63 2.96 -8.16
N PHE A 138 -22.79 2.37 -9.01
CA PHE A 138 -21.35 2.24 -8.77
C PHE A 138 -20.61 3.54 -9.08
N ILE A 139 -21.03 4.24 -10.14
CA ILE A 139 -20.53 5.58 -10.47
C ILE A 139 -20.85 6.55 -9.33
N ASP A 140 -22.09 6.54 -8.85
CA ASP A 140 -22.54 7.37 -7.74
C ASP A 140 -21.77 7.05 -6.45
N ALA A 141 -21.45 5.77 -6.21
CA ALA A 141 -20.67 5.35 -5.04
C ALA A 141 -19.21 5.85 -5.09
N VAL A 142 -18.57 5.89 -6.26
CA VAL A 142 -17.22 6.48 -6.41
C VAL A 142 -17.26 7.97 -6.07
N ARG A 143 -18.24 8.69 -6.61
CA ARG A 143 -18.44 10.12 -6.33
C ARG A 143 -18.72 10.38 -4.85
N ALA A 144 -19.54 9.53 -4.22
CA ALA A 144 -19.86 9.62 -2.81
C ALA A 144 -18.66 9.37 -1.89
N ALA A 145 -17.68 8.56 -2.34
CA ALA A 145 -16.41 8.34 -1.64
C ALA A 145 -15.42 9.52 -1.76
N GLY A 146 -15.83 10.65 -2.38
CA GLY A 146 -14.98 11.83 -2.55
C GLY A 146 -13.96 11.72 -3.70
N VAL A 147 -14.11 10.72 -4.58
CA VAL A 147 -13.24 10.50 -5.73
C VAL A 147 -13.86 11.12 -6.98
N GLN A 148 -13.06 11.89 -7.73
CA GLN A 148 -13.49 12.44 -9.00
C GLN A 148 -13.57 11.32 -10.03
N SER A 149 -14.70 11.22 -10.74
CA SER A 149 -14.87 10.25 -11.82
C SER A 149 -14.59 10.92 -13.16
N VAL A 150 -13.76 10.28 -13.99
CA VAL A 150 -13.55 10.63 -15.40
C VAL A 150 -14.03 9.46 -16.25
N VAL A 151 -15.15 9.65 -16.97
CA VAL A 151 -15.98 8.59 -17.52
C VAL A 151 -16.18 8.76 -19.02
N MET A 152 -15.61 7.85 -19.81
CA MET A 152 -15.72 7.89 -21.28
C MET A 152 -17.18 7.92 -21.77
N ASP A 153 -18.06 7.10 -21.18
CA ASP A 153 -19.47 7.02 -21.55
C ASP A 153 -20.27 8.29 -21.20
N GLU A 154 -19.74 9.16 -20.31
CA GLU A 154 -20.32 10.48 -20.02
C GLU A 154 -19.75 11.58 -20.95
N GLY A 155 -18.77 11.25 -21.78
CA GLY A 155 -18.18 12.15 -22.78
C GLY A 155 -16.94 12.89 -22.31
N ASP A 156 -16.32 12.48 -21.20
CA ASP A 156 -15.07 13.07 -20.71
C ASP A 156 -13.90 12.82 -21.68
N ASP A 157 -12.96 13.76 -21.70
CA ASP A 157 -11.77 13.71 -22.55
C ASP A 157 -10.73 12.71 -22.01
N GLY A 158 -9.65 12.48 -22.77
CA GLY A 158 -8.56 11.60 -22.34
C GLY A 158 -8.68 10.16 -22.78
N PHE A 159 -9.72 9.78 -23.53
CA PHE A 159 -9.94 8.41 -24.01
C PHE A 159 -9.85 8.31 -25.54
N THR A 160 -9.13 7.30 -26.02
CA THR A 160 -9.03 6.98 -27.45
C THR A 160 -9.36 5.51 -27.70
N THR A 161 -9.87 5.22 -28.90
CA THR A 161 -10.10 3.83 -29.35
C THR A 161 -9.08 3.42 -30.38
N THR A 162 -8.50 2.24 -30.21
CA THR A 162 -7.60 1.64 -31.21
C THR A 162 -8.34 0.67 -32.12
N ARG A 163 -7.84 0.51 -33.36
CA ARG A 163 -8.26 -0.54 -34.30
C ARG A 163 -7.46 -1.84 -34.16
N ALA A 164 -6.38 -1.84 -33.37
CA ALA A 164 -5.55 -3.01 -33.14
C ALA A 164 -6.28 -4.11 -32.34
N ARG A 165 -7.36 -3.74 -31.63
CA ARG A 165 -8.19 -4.66 -30.84
C ARG A 165 -9.66 -4.47 -31.16
N ARG A 166 -10.42 -5.55 -31.04
CA ARG A 166 -11.89 -5.49 -31.18
C ARG A 166 -12.49 -4.89 -29.93
N ALA A 167 -13.52 -4.07 -30.11
CA ALA A 167 -14.37 -3.67 -29.01
C ALA A 167 -14.91 -4.92 -28.27
N PRO A 168 -14.97 -4.86 -26.92
CA PRO A 168 -14.76 -3.68 -26.10
C PRO A 168 -13.35 -3.59 -25.47
N HIS A 169 -12.35 -4.29 -26.01
CA HIS A 169 -10.97 -4.38 -25.46
C HIS A 169 -10.01 -3.32 -26.01
N ASN A 170 -10.52 -2.18 -26.48
CA ASN A 170 -9.79 -1.29 -27.37
C ASN A 170 -9.80 0.19 -26.95
N VAL A 171 -10.21 0.52 -25.72
CA VAL A 171 -10.17 1.89 -25.18
C VAL A 171 -8.87 2.08 -24.40
N TYR A 172 -8.18 3.19 -24.60
CA TYR A 172 -6.97 3.57 -23.89
C TYR A 172 -7.09 5.00 -23.36
N GLY A 173 -6.48 5.26 -22.21
CA GLY A 173 -6.42 6.58 -21.58
C GLY A 173 -5.07 7.28 -21.83
N SER A 174 -5.08 8.61 -21.87
CA SER A 174 -3.90 9.47 -21.76
C SER A 174 -3.81 10.00 -20.31
N PRO A 175 -2.89 9.51 -19.47
CA PRO A 175 -2.78 9.97 -18.08
C PRO A 175 -2.67 11.48 -17.94
N GLU A 176 -1.92 12.16 -18.82
CA GLU A 176 -1.81 13.63 -18.81
C GLU A 176 -3.17 14.32 -19.03
N GLU A 177 -3.96 13.87 -20.01
CA GLU A 177 -5.29 14.43 -20.29
C GLU A 177 -6.30 14.08 -19.19
N LEU A 178 -6.17 12.91 -18.56
CA LEU A 178 -7.00 12.51 -17.42
C LEU A 178 -6.69 13.36 -16.18
N TRP A 179 -5.42 13.64 -15.89
CA TRP A 179 -5.01 14.53 -14.78
C TRP A 179 -5.38 16.00 -15.03
N ALA A 180 -5.33 16.46 -16.28
CA ALA A 180 -5.68 17.84 -16.64
C ALA A 180 -7.14 18.19 -16.30
N GLN A 181 -7.98 17.19 -16.03
CA GLN A 181 -9.37 17.35 -15.63
C GLN A 181 -9.56 17.48 -14.11
N ALA A 182 -8.50 17.38 -13.30
CA ALA A 182 -8.58 17.49 -11.84
C ALA A 182 -9.35 18.74 -11.40
N ASP A 183 -10.32 18.56 -10.50
CA ASP A 183 -11.02 19.68 -9.86
C ASP A 183 -10.04 20.57 -9.07
N ASP A 184 -10.36 21.85 -8.92
CA ASP A 184 -9.49 22.85 -8.25
C ASP A 184 -9.08 22.48 -6.81
N ASP A 185 -9.85 21.60 -6.14
CA ASP A 185 -9.57 21.11 -4.79
C ASP A 185 -8.60 19.92 -4.75
N ARG A 186 -8.17 19.41 -5.91
CA ARG A 186 -7.25 18.28 -6.06
C ARG A 186 -5.91 18.75 -6.63
N THR A 187 -5.19 19.51 -5.82
CA THR A 187 -3.88 20.09 -6.17
C THR A 187 -2.74 19.60 -5.27
N ALA A 188 -3.03 18.68 -4.35
CA ALA A 188 -2.04 18.14 -3.42
C ALA A 188 -1.69 16.68 -3.78
N PRO A 189 -0.48 16.21 -3.40
CA PRO A 189 -0.13 14.80 -3.43
C PRO A 189 -1.16 13.95 -2.65
N PRO A 190 -1.41 12.70 -3.07
CA PRO A 190 -2.34 11.83 -2.37
C PRO A 190 -1.81 11.47 -0.97
N PRO A 191 -2.70 11.16 -0.01
CA PRO A 191 -2.31 10.45 1.20
C PRO A 191 -1.66 9.09 0.85
N ALA A 192 -0.76 8.61 1.71
CA ALA A 192 -0.23 7.25 1.58
C ALA A 192 -1.34 6.22 1.76
N GLN A 193 -1.44 5.24 0.85
CA GLN A 193 -2.38 4.12 0.97
C GLN A 193 -1.86 2.99 1.87
N LEU A 194 -0.54 2.84 1.94
CA LEU A 194 0.18 1.78 2.65
C LEU A 194 1.34 2.41 3.41
N VAL A 195 1.85 1.70 4.42
CA VAL A 195 3.01 2.13 5.20
C VAL A 195 4.26 1.51 4.60
N PHE A 196 5.24 2.34 4.26
CA PHE A 196 6.52 1.92 3.71
C PHE A 196 7.64 2.12 4.72
N ALA A 197 8.60 1.20 4.73
CA ALA A 197 9.84 1.34 5.47
C ALA A 197 10.65 2.51 4.90
N ARG A 198 11.49 3.14 5.71
CA ARG A 198 12.26 4.32 5.30
C ARG A 198 13.44 4.00 4.40
N GLU A 199 14.05 2.83 4.61
CA GLU A 199 15.26 2.41 3.92
C GLU A 199 14.99 1.10 3.16
N PRO A 200 15.45 0.99 1.90
CA PRO A 200 15.39 -0.27 1.18
C PRO A 200 16.07 -1.41 1.95
N GLY A 201 15.45 -2.59 1.95
CA GLY A 201 15.90 -3.77 2.68
C GLY A 201 15.44 -3.84 4.13
N THR A 202 14.67 -2.85 4.61
CA THR A 202 14.17 -2.78 5.99
C THR A 202 12.67 -3.04 6.12
N GLY A 203 12.00 -3.40 5.02
CA GLY A 203 10.60 -3.83 5.02
C GLY A 203 10.39 -5.01 5.98
N THR A 204 9.22 -5.06 6.60
CA THR A 204 8.93 -6.03 7.67
C THR A 204 9.08 -7.48 7.19
N ALA A 205 8.58 -7.80 5.99
CA ALA A 205 8.75 -9.13 5.40
C ALA A 205 10.21 -9.43 5.07
N THR A 206 10.94 -8.46 4.51
CA THR A 206 12.36 -8.60 4.17
C THR A 206 13.22 -8.91 5.40
N VAL A 207 12.95 -8.27 6.54
CA VAL A 207 13.76 -8.43 7.77
C VAL A 207 13.35 -9.66 8.57
N ALA A 208 12.06 -9.84 8.82
CA ALA A 208 11.53 -10.81 9.79
C ALA A 208 10.74 -11.98 9.18
N GLY A 209 10.48 -11.94 7.87
CA GLY A 209 9.66 -12.94 7.19
C GLY A 209 10.33 -14.29 6.97
N SER A 210 9.51 -15.28 6.63
CA SER A 210 9.95 -16.59 6.13
C SER A 210 10.15 -16.54 4.61
N ALA A 211 10.87 -17.50 4.02
CA ALA A 211 11.06 -17.57 2.57
C ALA A 211 9.71 -17.59 1.81
N ALA A 212 9.69 -16.90 0.67
CA ALA A 212 8.59 -16.84 -0.27
C ALA A 212 9.18 -16.57 -1.67
N ASN A 213 9.76 -17.59 -2.28
CA ASN A 213 10.34 -17.49 -3.62
C ASN A 213 9.27 -17.59 -4.71
N ARG A 214 8.15 -18.25 -4.42
CA ARG A 214 7.01 -18.37 -5.32
C ARG A 214 5.70 -18.19 -4.56
N ILE A 215 4.78 -17.45 -5.15
CA ILE A 215 3.43 -17.22 -4.62
C ILE A 215 2.45 -17.54 -5.74
N ASP A 216 1.73 -18.63 -5.60
CA ASP A 216 0.66 -19.03 -6.51
C ASP A 216 -0.65 -18.48 -5.97
N VAL A 217 -1.31 -17.58 -6.71
CA VAL A 217 -2.57 -16.93 -6.32
C VAL A 217 -3.69 -17.42 -7.22
N ARG A 218 -4.75 -17.93 -6.62
CA ARG A 218 -5.98 -18.35 -7.30
C ARG A 218 -7.12 -17.45 -6.84
N LEU A 219 -7.55 -16.54 -7.71
CA LEU A 219 -8.68 -15.66 -7.38
C LEU A 219 -10.02 -16.33 -7.70
N THR A 220 -10.09 -17.05 -8.82
CA THR A 220 -11.28 -17.80 -9.24
C THR A 220 -10.87 -19.03 -10.04
N PHE A 221 -11.84 -19.82 -10.53
CA PHE A 221 -11.56 -20.88 -11.49
C PHE A 221 -10.99 -20.39 -12.85
N ALA A 222 -11.11 -19.10 -13.16
CA ALA A 222 -10.70 -18.49 -14.43
C ALA A 222 -9.50 -17.53 -14.30
N SER A 223 -9.15 -17.12 -13.06
CA SER A 223 -8.03 -16.22 -12.81
C SER A 223 -7.02 -16.84 -11.85
N SER A 224 -5.75 -16.87 -12.26
CA SER A 224 -4.62 -17.27 -11.44
C SER A 224 -3.40 -16.45 -11.81
N ALA A 225 -2.75 -15.86 -10.81
CA ALA A 225 -1.49 -15.16 -10.96
C ALA A 225 -0.39 -15.94 -10.24
N VAL A 226 0.84 -15.84 -10.74
CA VAL A 226 2.02 -16.40 -10.08
C VAL A 226 3.04 -15.29 -9.92
N TRP A 227 3.58 -15.15 -8.71
CA TRP A 227 4.67 -14.23 -8.42
C TRP A 227 5.92 -15.02 -8.06
N GLU A 228 7.00 -14.80 -8.79
CA GLU A 228 8.29 -15.45 -8.54
C GLU A 228 9.34 -14.41 -8.16
N TRP A 229 10.08 -14.65 -7.08
CA TRP A 229 11.15 -13.79 -6.64
C TRP A 229 12.33 -13.86 -7.61
N ASN A 230 12.67 -12.72 -8.20
CA ASN A 230 13.88 -12.54 -8.98
C ASN A 230 14.93 -11.84 -8.09
N ALA A 231 15.91 -12.61 -7.60
CA ALA A 231 16.95 -12.09 -6.72
C ALA A 231 17.90 -11.10 -7.41
N ASP A 232 18.14 -11.25 -8.71
CA ASP A 232 19.02 -10.34 -9.47
C ASP A 232 18.35 -8.97 -9.65
N GLU A 233 17.03 -8.95 -9.78
CA GLU A 233 16.23 -7.72 -9.93
C GLU A 233 15.69 -7.17 -8.60
N GLY A 234 15.80 -7.92 -7.50
CA GLY A 234 15.28 -7.53 -6.19
C GLY A 234 13.75 -7.33 -6.16
N ARG A 235 13.00 -8.07 -6.97
CA ARG A 235 11.54 -7.91 -7.12
C ARG A 235 10.85 -9.22 -7.50
N TYR A 236 9.55 -9.29 -7.26
CA TYR A 236 8.71 -10.38 -7.76
C TYR A 236 8.30 -10.12 -9.20
N VAL A 237 8.42 -11.10 -10.08
CA VAL A 237 7.93 -11.05 -11.47
C VAL A 237 6.61 -11.83 -11.59
N ARG A 238 5.66 -11.29 -12.37
CA ARG A 238 4.28 -11.78 -12.42
C ARG A 238 3.99 -12.65 -13.64
N SER A 239 3.34 -13.79 -13.49
CA SER A 239 2.77 -14.59 -14.59
C SER A 239 1.26 -14.72 -14.48
N GLU A 240 0.60 -14.92 -15.61
CA GLU A 240 -0.80 -15.31 -15.72
C GLU A 240 -0.86 -16.82 -15.90
N GLY A 241 -1.02 -17.55 -14.79
CA GLY A 241 -0.70 -18.98 -14.74
C GLY A 241 0.76 -19.22 -15.16
N ASP A 242 0.98 -20.06 -16.17
CA ASP A 242 2.32 -20.39 -16.66
C ASP A 242 2.87 -19.37 -17.67
N ALA A 243 2.06 -18.40 -18.11
CA ALA A 243 2.46 -17.45 -19.14
C ALA A 243 3.05 -16.18 -18.51
N PRO A 244 4.26 -15.75 -18.91
CA PRO A 244 4.80 -14.48 -18.48
C PRO A 244 3.85 -13.30 -18.79
N ALA A 245 3.36 -12.60 -17.76
CA ALA A 245 2.73 -11.29 -17.91
C ALA A 245 3.78 -10.25 -18.35
N VAL A 246 3.53 -9.64 -19.51
CA VAL A 246 4.35 -8.58 -20.11
C VAL A 246 3.42 -7.42 -20.51
N SER A 247 3.94 -6.20 -20.50
CA SER A 247 3.22 -5.04 -21.04
C SER A 247 3.31 -4.99 -22.58
N SER A 248 2.58 -4.06 -23.21
CA SER A 248 2.67 -3.81 -24.66
C SER A 248 4.05 -3.39 -25.13
N ASP A 249 4.86 -2.86 -24.20
CA ASP A 249 6.23 -2.42 -24.44
C ASP A 249 7.24 -3.53 -24.12
N GLU A 250 6.75 -4.77 -24.04
CA GLU A 250 7.52 -6.00 -23.78
C GLU A 250 8.22 -6.02 -22.41
N VAL A 251 7.78 -5.17 -21.47
CA VAL A 251 8.32 -5.13 -20.10
C VAL A 251 7.69 -6.22 -19.25
N ARG A 252 8.52 -6.99 -18.55
CA ARG A 252 8.08 -7.97 -17.55
C ARG A 252 7.36 -7.26 -16.40
N LEU A 253 6.07 -7.55 -16.19
CA LEU A 253 5.36 -7.00 -15.04
C LEU A 253 5.97 -7.55 -13.75
N SER A 254 6.22 -6.64 -12.80
CA SER A 254 6.90 -6.95 -11.55
C SER A 254 6.42 -6.04 -10.42
N ALA A 255 6.70 -6.44 -9.19
CA ALA A 255 6.35 -5.69 -7.98
C ALA A 255 7.46 -5.84 -6.94
N THR A 256 7.73 -4.78 -6.20
CA THR A 256 8.61 -4.84 -5.03
C THR A 256 7.87 -5.52 -3.87
N ASN A 257 6.58 -5.22 -3.72
CA ASN A 257 5.70 -5.80 -2.71
C ASN A 257 4.52 -6.53 -3.37
N VAL A 258 4.24 -7.75 -2.92
CA VAL A 258 3.01 -8.48 -3.23
C VAL A 258 2.20 -8.62 -1.95
N VAL A 259 0.97 -8.12 -1.94
CA VAL A 259 0.06 -8.15 -0.80
C VAL A 259 -1.16 -8.98 -1.16
N LEU A 260 -1.46 -10.00 -0.37
CA LEU A 260 -2.64 -10.83 -0.55
C LEU A 260 -3.63 -10.50 0.56
N LEU A 261 -4.86 -10.09 0.20
CA LEU A 261 -5.91 -9.80 1.16
C LEU A 261 -7.06 -10.79 0.98
N SER A 262 -7.31 -11.64 1.98
CA SER A 262 -8.48 -12.51 1.99
C SER A 262 -9.69 -11.71 2.43
N ALA A 263 -10.68 -11.56 1.55
CA ALA A 263 -11.87 -10.78 1.80
C ALA A 263 -13.15 -11.52 1.34
N PRO A 264 -14.29 -11.36 2.04
CA PRO A 264 -15.56 -11.89 1.57
C PRO A 264 -15.93 -11.31 0.20
N MET A 265 -16.48 -12.15 -0.67
CA MET A 265 -17.02 -11.74 -1.96
C MET A 265 -18.45 -12.24 -2.09
N GLU A 266 -19.36 -11.37 -2.52
CA GLU A 266 -20.76 -11.71 -2.74
C GLU A 266 -21.26 -11.18 -4.07
N ASP A 267 -22.22 -11.89 -4.66
CA ASP A 267 -22.94 -11.39 -5.83
C ASP A 267 -23.90 -10.29 -5.41
N THR A 268 -23.80 -9.13 -6.07
CA THR A 268 -24.77 -8.05 -5.89
C THR A 268 -26.10 -8.40 -6.58
N ALA A 269 -27.13 -7.58 -6.34
CA ALA A 269 -28.39 -7.67 -7.07
C ALA A 269 -28.25 -7.28 -8.56
N PHE A 270 -27.13 -6.68 -8.95
CA PHE A 270 -26.87 -6.19 -10.31
C PHE A 270 -26.30 -7.30 -11.19
N LYS A 271 -26.57 -7.20 -12.49
CA LYS A 271 -26.09 -8.13 -13.51
C LYS A 271 -25.49 -7.38 -14.68
N ASP A 272 -24.53 -8.00 -15.36
CA ASP A 272 -24.02 -7.50 -16.64
C ASP A 272 -25.04 -7.70 -17.78
N PRO A 273 -24.78 -7.20 -18.99
CA PRO A 273 -25.67 -7.40 -20.15
C PRO A 273 -25.88 -8.86 -20.55
N ALA A 274 -24.99 -9.78 -20.16
CA ALA A 274 -25.12 -11.21 -20.39
C ALA A 274 -25.90 -11.92 -19.27
N GLY A 275 -26.34 -11.21 -18.23
CA GLY A 275 -27.09 -11.73 -17.09
C GLY A 275 -26.22 -12.35 -16.00
N VAL A 276 -24.91 -12.18 -16.06
CA VAL A 276 -23.95 -12.64 -15.05
C VAL A 276 -23.99 -11.68 -13.86
N PRO A 277 -24.13 -12.16 -12.62
CA PRO A 277 -24.07 -11.30 -11.44
C PRO A 277 -22.78 -10.49 -11.37
N VAL A 278 -22.89 -9.25 -10.89
CA VAL A 278 -21.73 -8.41 -10.59
C VAL A 278 -21.26 -8.74 -9.17
N PRO A 279 -20.07 -9.30 -8.96
CA PRO A 279 -19.56 -9.56 -7.63
C PRO A 279 -19.07 -8.26 -6.98
N GLU A 280 -19.05 -8.27 -5.65
CA GLU A 280 -18.44 -7.23 -4.81
C GLU A 280 -17.55 -7.90 -3.76
N THR A 281 -16.28 -7.51 -3.74
CA THR A 281 -15.36 -7.84 -2.65
C THR A 281 -15.58 -6.83 -1.52
N LYS A 282 -15.89 -7.32 -0.32
CA LYS A 282 -16.13 -6.49 0.86
C LYS A 282 -14.82 -6.05 1.49
N LEU A 283 -14.39 -4.84 1.13
CA LEU A 283 -13.15 -4.26 1.61
C LEU A 283 -13.29 -3.46 2.91
N VAL A 284 -14.48 -3.00 3.29
CA VAL A 284 -14.71 -2.44 4.63
C VAL A 284 -14.91 -3.60 5.61
N GLY A 285 -14.01 -3.74 6.58
CA GLY A 285 -13.98 -4.88 7.49
C GLY A 285 -12.56 -5.29 7.87
N THR A 286 -12.37 -6.58 8.08
CA THR A 286 -11.07 -7.16 8.42
C THR A 286 -10.96 -8.57 7.86
N GLY A 287 -9.74 -9.04 7.63
CA GLY A 287 -9.44 -10.39 7.22
C GLY A 287 -7.97 -10.73 7.39
N GLU A 288 -7.64 -11.95 7.01
CA GLU A 288 -6.27 -12.44 6.98
C GLU A 288 -5.60 -12.06 5.65
N GLY A 289 -4.29 -12.03 5.64
CA GLY A 289 -3.50 -11.73 4.45
C GLY A 289 -2.04 -12.08 4.60
N VAL A 290 -1.29 -11.74 3.56
CA VAL A 290 0.17 -11.90 3.50
C VAL A 290 0.78 -10.66 2.86
N VAL A 291 1.92 -10.21 3.39
CA VAL A 291 2.80 -9.26 2.70
C VAL A 291 4.09 -9.98 2.33
N ALA A 292 4.49 -9.90 1.07
CA ALA A 292 5.72 -10.46 0.56
C ALA A 292 6.61 -9.39 -0.09
N SER A 293 7.88 -9.37 0.31
CA SER A 293 8.94 -8.50 -0.21
C SER A 293 10.30 -9.16 0.06
N GLY A 294 11.33 -8.84 -0.72
CA GLY A 294 12.68 -9.35 -0.45
C GLY A 294 12.83 -10.88 -0.51
N GLY A 295 11.99 -11.57 -1.30
CA GLY A 295 11.96 -13.04 -1.36
C GLY A 295 11.41 -13.70 -0.08
N LYS A 296 10.71 -12.93 0.75
CA LYS A 296 10.16 -13.36 2.04
C LYS A 296 8.73 -12.90 2.22
N GLN A 297 8.02 -13.48 3.17
CA GLN A 297 6.65 -13.14 3.53
C GLN A 297 6.42 -13.07 5.04
N VAL A 298 5.43 -12.27 5.43
CA VAL A 298 4.82 -12.31 6.77
C VAL A 298 3.30 -12.41 6.67
N PRO A 299 2.65 -13.23 7.52
CA PRO A 299 1.22 -13.21 7.66
C PRO A 299 0.79 -11.89 8.33
N VAL A 300 -0.35 -11.36 7.90
CA VAL A 300 -0.92 -10.11 8.43
C VAL A 300 -2.41 -10.26 8.65
N THR A 301 -2.94 -9.52 9.62
CA THR A 301 -4.37 -9.19 9.68
C THR A 301 -4.55 -7.81 9.06
N TRP A 302 -5.41 -7.71 8.06
CA TRP A 302 -5.78 -6.43 7.45
C TRP A 302 -7.08 -5.91 8.05
N SER A 303 -7.22 -4.59 8.14
CA SER A 303 -8.48 -3.94 8.50
C SER A 303 -8.68 -2.64 7.71
N LYS A 304 -9.94 -2.25 7.54
CA LYS A 304 -10.34 -1.00 6.92
C LYS A 304 -11.68 -0.56 7.52
N GLU A 305 -11.69 0.62 8.14
CA GLU A 305 -12.81 1.09 8.96
C GLU A 305 -13.97 1.63 8.13
N THR A 306 -13.67 2.47 7.14
CA THR A 306 -14.64 3.07 6.22
C THR A 306 -14.18 2.96 4.78
N VAL A 307 -15.02 3.36 3.82
CA VAL A 307 -14.67 3.42 2.39
C VAL A 307 -13.46 4.33 2.15
N GLU A 308 -13.36 5.43 2.89
CA GLU A 308 -12.31 6.45 2.79
C GLU A 308 -11.07 6.13 3.64
N SER A 309 -11.14 5.17 4.56
CA SER A 309 -10.01 4.79 5.42
C SER A 309 -8.99 3.95 4.64
N PRO A 310 -7.66 4.14 4.78
CA PRO A 310 -6.70 3.23 4.14
C PRO A 310 -6.78 1.82 4.72
N VAL A 311 -6.24 0.83 4.00
CA VAL A 311 -6.04 -0.51 4.55
C VAL A 311 -4.90 -0.46 5.55
N VAL A 312 -5.11 -1.01 6.75
CA VAL A 312 -4.10 -1.16 7.78
C VAL A 312 -3.66 -2.61 7.84
N LEU A 313 -2.36 -2.86 7.73
CA LEU A 313 -1.76 -4.19 7.81
C LEU A 313 -1.07 -4.35 9.17
N THR A 314 -1.51 -5.34 9.95
CA THR A 314 -1.01 -5.59 11.30
C THR A 314 -0.35 -6.96 11.37
N GLY A 315 0.88 -7.01 11.89
CA GLY A 315 1.63 -8.25 12.07
C GLY A 315 1.13 -9.03 13.28
N ALA A 316 1.59 -10.29 13.41
CA ALA A 316 1.24 -11.15 14.54
C ALA A 316 1.70 -10.60 15.92
N ASP A 317 2.65 -9.66 15.95
CA ASP A 317 3.10 -8.97 17.16
C ASP A 317 2.25 -7.73 17.52
N GLY A 318 1.19 -7.46 16.75
CA GLY A 318 0.30 -6.32 16.92
C GLY A 318 0.84 -5.00 16.41
N LYS A 319 2.00 -4.98 15.72
CA LYS A 319 2.58 -3.76 15.14
C LYS A 319 2.18 -3.58 13.67
N PRO A 320 2.19 -2.34 13.16
CA PRO A 320 2.06 -2.09 11.72
C PRO A 320 3.12 -2.84 10.92
N VAL A 321 2.72 -3.37 9.76
CA VAL A 321 3.63 -3.96 8.79
C VAL A 321 4.03 -2.90 7.78
N GLU A 322 5.34 -2.68 7.66
CA GLU A 322 5.94 -1.77 6.70
C GLU A 322 6.38 -2.53 5.45
N LEU A 323 5.97 -2.05 4.28
CA LEU A 323 6.38 -2.56 2.97
C LEU A 323 7.78 -2.04 2.59
N GLU A 324 8.44 -2.68 1.63
CA GLU A 324 9.64 -2.11 1.01
C GLU A 324 9.30 -0.89 0.16
N PRO A 325 10.14 0.17 0.13
CA PRO A 325 10.01 1.23 -0.86
C PRO A 325 9.95 0.67 -2.29
N GLY A 326 8.82 0.85 -2.98
CA GLY A 326 8.61 0.35 -4.33
C GLY A 326 7.16 0.11 -4.72
N ALA A 327 6.98 -0.33 -5.97
CA ALA A 327 5.67 -0.63 -6.52
C ALA A 327 5.02 -1.82 -5.79
N SER A 328 3.72 -1.70 -5.53
CA SER A 328 2.96 -2.68 -4.74
C SER A 328 1.79 -3.25 -5.52
N TRP A 329 1.65 -4.58 -5.53
CA TRP A 329 0.50 -5.28 -6.10
C TRP A 329 -0.34 -5.91 -5.00
N ILE A 330 -1.64 -5.61 -5.00
CA ILE A 330 -2.60 -6.11 -4.04
C ILE A 330 -3.57 -7.06 -4.74
N GLU A 331 -3.55 -8.32 -4.34
CA GLU A 331 -4.44 -9.37 -4.83
C GLU A 331 -5.61 -9.52 -3.86
N LEU A 332 -6.82 -9.23 -4.31
CA LEU A 332 -8.03 -9.40 -3.49
C LEU A 332 -8.55 -10.83 -3.62
N VAL A 333 -8.12 -11.69 -2.70
CA VAL A 333 -8.43 -13.13 -2.72
C VAL A 333 -9.81 -13.38 -2.09
N PRO A 334 -10.80 -13.91 -2.84
CA PRO A 334 -12.11 -14.19 -2.28
C PRO A 334 -12.07 -15.27 -1.20
N THR A 335 -12.57 -15.00 0.00
CA THR A 335 -12.64 -16.00 1.07
C THR A 335 -13.50 -17.20 0.64
N GLY A 336 -12.96 -18.41 0.78
CA GLY A 336 -13.68 -19.67 0.53
C GLY A 336 -13.76 -20.11 -0.94
N SER A 337 -13.40 -19.25 -1.90
CA SER A 337 -13.35 -19.62 -3.34
C SER A 337 -12.04 -19.29 -4.02
N GLY A 338 -11.26 -18.34 -3.48
CA GLY A 338 -9.87 -18.12 -3.80
C GLY A 338 -8.93 -18.78 -2.79
N SER A 339 -7.65 -18.86 -3.15
CA SER A 339 -6.58 -19.42 -2.33
C SER A 339 -5.23 -18.87 -2.76
N TRP A 340 -4.21 -19.05 -1.91
CA TRP A 340 -2.83 -18.88 -2.30
C TRP A 340 -1.94 -19.97 -1.70
N GLU A 341 -0.84 -20.26 -2.37
CA GLU A 341 0.22 -21.14 -1.88
C GLU A 341 1.56 -20.40 -1.98
N ILE A 342 2.42 -20.57 -0.97
CA ILE A 342 3.73 -19.91 -0.91
C ILE A 342 4.81 -20.98 -0.76
N GLY A 343 5.81 -20.94 -1.64
CA GLY A 343 6.97 -21.84 -1.70
C GLY A 343 8.31 -21.11 -1.69
#